data_AF-A0A976LME6-F1
#
_entry.id   AF-A0A976LME6-F1
#
_cell.length_a   1.000
_cell.length_b   1.000
_cell.length_c   1.000
_cell.angle_alpha   90.00
_cell.angle_beta   90.00
_cell.angle_gamma   90.00
#
_symmetry.space_group_name_H-M   'P 1'
#
loop_
_entity.id
_entity.type
_entity.pdbx_description
1 polymer ?
#
loop_
_entity_poly.entity_id
_entity_poly.type
_entity_poly.pdbx_seq_one_letter_code
_entity_poly.pdbx_strand_id
1 'polypeptide(L)'
;MRYIVVLETPFLVHCLQEFISGEKEVVLLLKEDFPLKAVPLNNARICSEDPLKVSTYQKLMISSEDRVILHAFRRKTLEEMLKPILEVCDRVPIVVLTTTAGEMPLLDQINVSYLPINEPLQKKIEKEWLYIRDREWTCKIRELTKNAENILILTHDDPDPDALASGVALRNLLGRNRATAPIGSFGKVTRSENLNMMQFLDIRYTIMNPQIINNYSMIAMVDVQPPYFGDRVTKADIIFDHHPQSANYESSFKDIRVEYGATSTILSEYL
;
A
#
# COMPACT_ATOMS: atom_id res chain seq x y z
N MET A 1 -34.17 -0.02 -6.30
CA MET A 1 -33.30 -1.20 -6.25
C MET A 1 -33.17 -1.57 -4.79
N ARG A 2 -33.49 -2.82 -4.44
CA ARG A 2 -33.49 -3.32 -3.07
C ARG A 2 -32.27 -4.22 -2.88
N TYR A 3 -31.57 -4.04 -1.77
CA TYR A 3 -30.44 -4.89 -1.39
C TYR A 3 -30.87 -5.91 -0.35
N ILE A 4 -30.47 -7.17 -0.53
CA ILE A 4 -30.66 -8.24 0.44
C ILE A 4 -29.27 -8.66 0.91
N VAL A 5 -28.94 -8.34 2.15
CA VAL A 5 -27.62 -8.56 2.74
C VAL A 5 -27.74 -9.73 3.71
N VAL A 6 -27.18 -10.87 3.34
CA VAL A 6 -27.27 -12.13 4.06
C VAL A 6 -25.91 -12.45 4.67
N LEU A 7 -25.80 -12.39 5.99
CA LEU A 7 -24.52 -12.50 6.69
C LEU A 7 -24.56 -13.57 7.78
N GLU A 8 -23.52 -14.39 7.83
CA GLU A 8 -23.28 -15.29 8.96
C GLU A 8 -22.89 -14.50 10.23
N THR A 9 -22.23 -13.35 10.09
CA THR A 9 -21.84 -12.51 11.23
C THR A 9 -22.28 -11.05 11.12
N PRO A 10 -22.56 -10.40 12.26
CA PRO A 10 -22.95 -9.00 12.30
C PRO A 10 -21.77 -8.05 12.09
N PHE A 11 -20.52 -8.50 12.22
CA PHE A 11 -19.34 -7.64 12.08
C PHE A 11 -19.31 -6.91 10.73
N LEU A 12 -19.68 -7.59 9.65
CA LEU A 12 -19.71 -6.97 8.32
C LEU A 12 -20.81 -5.91 8.16
N VAL A 13 -21.86 -5.92 9.00
CA VAL A 13 -22.85 -4.84 9.02
C VAL A 13 -22.17 -3.52 9.41
N HIS A 14 -21.22 -3.56 10.35
CA HIS A 14 -20.44 -2.37 10.72
C HIS A 14 -19.52 -1.93 9.58
N CYS A 15 -18.86 -2.88 8.91
CA CYS A 15 -17.98 -2.55 7.77
C CYS A 15 -18.75 -1.97 6.56
N LEU A 16 -20.01 -2.35 6.39
CA LEU A 16 -20.87 -1.92 5.28
C LEU A 16 -21.83 -0.79 5.68
N GLN A 17 -21.67 -0.18 6.86
CA GLN A 17 -22.64 0.79 7.39
C GLN A 17 -22.90 1.97 6.44
N GLU A 18 -21.85 2.56 5.87
CA GLU A 18 -21.98 3.69 4.94
C GLU A 18 -22.75 3.28 3.67
N PHE A 19 -22.44 2.09 3.14
CA PHE A 19 -23.15 1.52 2.00
C PHE A 19 -24.63 1.29 2.33
N ILE A 20 -24.92 0.58 3.43
CA ILE A 20 -26.29 0.26 3.85
C ILE A 20 -27.11 1.54 4.09
N SER A 21 -26.49 2.57 4.66
CA SER A 21 -27.17 3.84 4.96
C SER A 21 -27.45 4.70 3.71
N GLY A 22 -26.65 4.55 2.66
CA GLY A 22 -26.80 5.28 1.40
C GLY A 22 -27.92 4.72 0.50
N GLU A 23 -28.33 3.48 0.73
CA GLU A 23 -29.33 2.81 -0.11
C GLU A 23 -30.77 3.07 0.34
N LYS A 24 -31.70 3.02 -0.64
CA LYS A 24 -33.12 3.32 -0.42
C LYS A 24 -33.86 2.20 0.33
N GLU A 25 -33.47 0.96 0.09
CA GLU A 25 -34.14 -0.21 0.67
C GLU A 25 -33.12 -1.34 0.87
N VAL A 26 -32.90 -1.71 2.14
CA VAL A 26 -31.99 -2.81 2.51
C VAL A 26 -32.71 -3.79 3.42
N VAL A 27 -32.58 -5.09 3.15
CA VAL A 27 -33.03 -6.17 4.02
C VAL A 27 -31.81 -6.90 4.56
N LEU A 28 -31.65 -6.92 5.88
CA LEU A 28 -30.56 -7.61 6.57
C LEU A 28 -31.06 -8.96 7.09
N LEU A 29 -30.56 -10.05 6.51
CA LEU A 29 -30.77 -11.42 6.99
C LEU A 29 -29.54 -11.86 7.78
N LEU A 30 -29.72 -12.06 9.08
CA LEU A 30 -28.66 -12.50 9.99
C LEU A 30 -28.96 -13.90 10.51
N LYS A 31 -27.96 -14.78 10.50
CA LYS A 31 -28.10 -16.16 10.98
C LYS A 31 -28.27 -16.27 12.50
N GLU A 32 -27.84 -15.25 13.24
CA GLU A 32 -27.93 -15.18 14.71
C GLU A 32 -28.72 -13.94 15.15
N ASP A 33 -29.50 -14.08 16.24
CA ASP A 33 -30.19 -12.96 16.90
C ASP A 33 -29.17 -12.02 17.55
N PHE A 34 -28.72 -11.02 16.80
CA PHE A 34 -27.76 -10.04 17.28
C PHE A 34 -28.44 -8.73 17.71
N PRO A 35 -28.12 -8.17 18.89
CA PRO A 35 -28.61 -6.86 19.30
C PRO A 35 -27.89 -5.76 18.51
N LEU A 36 -28.42 -5.39 17.34
CA LEU A 36 -27.94 -4.28 16.48
C LEU A 36 -28.14 -2.87 17.10
N LYS A 37 -28.26 -2.75 18.42
CA LYS A 37 -28.63 -1.51 19.16
C LYS A 37 -27.69 -0.31 18.90
N ALA A 38 -26.54 -0.51 18.28
CA ALA A 38 -25.52 0.51 18.05
C ALA A 38 -25.35 0.95 16.58
N VAL A 39 -26.07 0.35 15.62
CA VAL A 39 -25.93 0.73 14.20
C VAL A 39 -27.18 1.49 13.73
N PRO A 40 -27.07 2.79 13.39
CA PRO A 40 -28.18 3.55 12.83
C PRO A 40 -28.49 3.02 11.42
N LEU A 41 -29.49 2.14 11.33
CA LEU A 41 -29.94 1.46 10.12
C LEU A 41 -31.19 2.16 9.56
N ASN A 42 -31.10 3.46 9.30
CA ASN A 42 -32.28 4.30 9.01
C ASN A 42 -33.18 3.77 7.87
N ASN A 43 -32.59 3.03 6.92
CA ASN A 43 -33.30 2.44 5.77
C ASN A 43 -33.19 0.91 5.67
N ALA A 44 -32.65 0.23 6.69
CA ALA A 44 -32.48 -1.22 6.67
C ALA A 44 -33.47 -1.94 7.58
N ARG A 45 -34.21 -2.89 7.01
CA ARG A 45 -35.10 -3.79 7.73
C ARG A 45 -34.36 -5.05 8.11
N ILE A 46 -34.32 -5.38 9.40
CA ILE A 46 -33.78 -6.65 9.89
C ILE A 46 -34.83 -7.75 9.70
N CYS A 47 -34.40 -8.90 9.20
CA CYS A 47 -35.21 -10.10 8.99
C CYS A 47 -34.57 -11.27 9.74
N SER A 48 -35.27 -11.83 10.72
CA SER A 48 -34.82 -12.98 11.54
C SER A 48 -35.23 -14.34 10.94
N GLU A 49 -35.37 -14.44 9.63
CA GLU A 49 -35.68 -15.71 8.96
C GLU A 49 -34.39 -16.50 8.70
N ASP A 50 -34.51 -17.83 8.58
CA ASP A 50 -33.36 -18.72 8.38
C ASP A 50 -32.82 -18.62 6.93
N PRO A 51 -31.59 -18.12 6.71
CA PRO A 51 -31.04 -17.92 5.37
C PRO A 51 -30.75 -19.22 4.62
N LEU A 52 -30.86 -20.39 5.27
CA LEU A 52 -30.69 -21.71 4.65
C LEU A 52 -31.99 -22.30 4.08
N LYS A 53 -33.13 -21.62 4.26
CA LYS A 53 -34.45 -22.11 3.81
C LYS A 53 -34.95 -21.38 2.56
N VAL A 54 -35.46 -22.15 1.60
CA VAL A 54 -36.10 -21.63 0.37
C VAL A 54 -37.29 -20.73 0.72
N SER A 55 -38.07 -21.09 1.74
CA SER A 55 -39.24 -20.33 2.18
C SER A 55 -38.90 -18.90 2.65
N THR A 56 -37.68 -18.67 3.13
CA THR A 56 -37.20 -17.34 3.51
C THR A 56 -37.19 -16.40 2.31
N TYR A 57 -36.60 -16.82 1.19
CA TYR A 57 -36.49 -16.01 -0.01
C TYR A 57 -37.82 -15.90 -0.77
N GLN A 58 -38.69 -16.91 -0.66
CA GLN A 58 -40.08 -16.83 -1.15
C GLN A 58 -40.88 -15.76 -0.40
N LYS A 59 -40.80 -15.72 0.94
CA LYS A 59 -41.45 -14.67 1.76
C LYS A 59 -40.92 -13.28 1.45
N LEU A 60 -39.62 -13.16 1.15
CA LEU A 60 -39.01 -11.90 0.73
C LEU A 60 -39.39 -11.47 -0.69
N MET A 61 -39.99 -12.38 -1.48
CA MET A 61 -40.32 -12.16 -2.89
C MET A 61 -39.09 -11.66 -3.65
N ILE A 62 -37.98 -12.40 -3.57
CA ILE A 62 -36.74 -12.05 -4.29
C ILE A 62 -36.97 -12.10 -5.81
N SER A 63 -36.36 -11.16 -6.53
CA SER A 63 -36.50 -10.95 -7.96
C SER A 63 -35.17 -10.60 -8.63
N SER A 64 -35.13 -10.60 -9.96
CA SER A 64 -33.94 -10.20 -10.73
C SER A 64 -33.52 -8.74 -10.56
N GLU A 65 -34.42 -7.88 -10.06
CA GLU A 65 -34.16 -6.46 -9.80
C GLU A 65 -33.47 -6.22 -8.44
N ASP A 66 -33.42 -7.24 -7.58
CA ASP A 66 -32.73 -7.18 -6.30
C ASP A 66 -31.22 -7.34 -6.47
N ARG A 67 -30.46 -7.00 -5.43
CA ARG A 67 -29.01 -7.25 -5.34
C ARG A 67 -28.71 -7.96 -4.04
N VAL A 68 -28.04 -9.10 -4.11
CA VAL A 68 -27.69 -9.88 -2.92
C VAL A 68 -26.23 -9.69 -2.56
N ILE A 69 -25.96 -9.43 -1.28
CA ILE A 69 -24.61 -9.52 -0.72
C ILE A 69 -24.62 -10.69 0.26
N LEU A 70 -23.75 -11.66 0.07
CA LEU A 70 -23.69 -12.88 0.85
C LEU A 70 -22.33 -13.03 1.54
N HIS A 71 -22.31 -13.41 2.81
CA HIS A 71 -21.08 -13.80 3.50
C HIS A 71 -21.29 -14.95 4.48
N ALA A 72 -20.36 -15.90 4.46
CA ALA A 72 -20.13 -16.90 5.49
C ALA A 72 -18.64 -17.26 5.53
N PHE A 73 -18.15 -17.75 6.67
CA PHE A 73 -16.73 -18.07 6.85
C PHE A 73 -16.32 -19.37 6.16
N ARG A 74 -17.26 -20.31 6.05
CA ARG A 74 -17.01 -21.65 5.50
C ARG A 74 -17.65 -21.79 4.13
N ARG A 75 -16.88 -22.33 3.17
CA ARG A 75 -17.35 -22.64 1.82
C ARG A 75 -18.66 -23.44 1.82
N LYS A 76 -18.73 -24.51 2.63
CA LYS A 76 -19.94 -25.34 2.74
C LYS A 76 -21.18 -24.52 3.11
N THR A 77 -21.04 -23.58 4.04
CA THR A 77 -22.13 -22.72 4.49
C THR A 77 -22.52 -21.70 3.40
N LEU A 78 -21.55 -21.14 2.67
CA LEU A 78 -21.84 -20.31 1.49
C LEU A 78 -22.66 -21.08 0.45
N GLU A 79 -22.27 -22.31 0.12
CA GLU A 79 -22.99 -23.16 -0.83
C GLU A 79 -24.42 -23.49 -0.33
N GLU A 80 -24.58 -23.76 0.97
CA GLU A 80 -25.89 -24.00 1.59
C GLU A 80 -26.77 -22.74 1.62
N MET A 81 -26.20 -21.53 1.69
CA MET A 81 -26.94 -20.26 1.62
C MET A 81 -27.26 -19.84 0.18
N LEU A 82 -26.39 -20.14 -0.78
CA LEU A 82 -26.60 -19.83 -2.20
C LEU A 82 -27.73 -20.66 -2.83
N LYS A 83 -27.80 -21.95 -2.50
CA LYS A 83 -28.77 -22.89 -3.10
C LYS A 83 -30.22 -22.38 -2.99
N PRO A 84 -30.74 -21.99 -1.81
CA PRO A 84 -32.12 -21.52 -1.70
C PRO A 84 -32.39 -20.20 -2.43
N ILE A 85 -31.41 -19.31 -2.51
CA ILE A 85 -31.54 -18.02 -3.23
C ILE A 85 -31.76 -18.30 -4.71
N LEU A 86 -30.88 -19.10 -5.30
CA LEU A 86 -30.88 -19.44 -6.72
C LEU A 86 -32.04 -20.36 -7.11
N GLU A 87 -32.55 -21.16 -6.17
CA GLU A 87 -33.77 -21.95 -6.37
C GLU A 87 -35.02 -21.07 -6.51
N VAL A 88 -35.10 -19.93 -5.80
CA VAL A 88 -36.22 -18.99 -5.92
C VAL A 88 -36.03 -18.03 -7.09
N CYS A 89 -34.81 -17.53 -7.31
CA CYS A 89 -34.49 -16.65 -8.43
C CYS A 89 -33.06 -16.91 -8.92
N ASP A 90 -32.95 -17.66 -10.02
CA ASP A 90 -31.68 -18.03 -10.64
C ASP A 90 -30.94 -16.87 -11.32
N ARG A 91 -31.63 -15.76 -11.59
CA ARG A 91 -31.11 -14.56 -12.27
C ARG A 91 -30.75 -13.40 -11.35
N VAL A 92 -30.99 -13.50 -10.04
CA VAL A 92 -30.67 -12.40 -9.11
C VAL A 92 -29.15 -12.17 -9.05
N PRO A 93 -28.64 -10.94 -9.20
CA PRO A 93 -27.21 -10.68 -9.03
C PRO A 93 -26.75 -10.83 -7.58
N ILE A 94 -25.66 -11.57 -7.38
CA ILE A 94 -25.10 -11.90 -6.06
C ILE A 94 -23.61 -11.54 -6.01
N VAL A 95 -23.21 -10.82 -4.96
CA VAL A 95 -21.81 -10.64 -4.58
C VAL A 95 -21.54 -11.45 -3.32
N VAL A 96 -20.61 -12.40 -3.39
CA VAL A 96 -20.21 -13.24 -2.28
C VAL A 96 -18.89 -12.72 -1.70
N LEU A 97 -18.92 -12.25 -0.45
CA LEU A 97 -17.74 -11.79 0.27
C LEU A 97 -17.02 -12.99 0.89
N THR A 98 -15.75 -13.19 0.56
CA THR A 98 -14.96 -14.34 1.03
C THR A 98 -13.76 -13.90 1.87
N THR A 99 -13.42 -14.70 2.88
CA THR A 99 -12.27 -14.46 3.77
C THR A 99 -11.14 -15.49 3.60
N THR A 100 -11.34 -16.50 2.76
CA THR A 100 -10.35 -17.53 2.46
C THR A 100 -9.88 -17.42 1.01
N ALA A 101 -8.57 -17.18 0.84
CA ALA A 101 -7.91 -17.32 -0.45
C ALA A 101 -7.67 -18.81 -0.68
N GLY A 102 -8.44 -19.47 -1.55
CA GLY A 102 -8.03 -20.81 -2.00
C GLY A 102 -9.10 -21.77 -2.52
N GLU A 103 -10.38 -21.65 -2.15
CA GLU A 103 -11.39 -22.61 -2.60
C GLU A 103 -12.73 -21.92 -2.87
N MET A 104 -12.82 -21.25 -4.01
CA MET A 104 -14.10 -20.73 -4.50
C MET A 104 -14.95 -21.91 -5.01
N PRO A 105 -16.27 -21.95 -4.76
CA PRO A 105 -17.15 -22.82 -5.51
C PRO A 105 -17.03 -22.51 -7.01
N LEU A 106 -16.84 -23.54 -7.84
CA LEU A 106 -17.02 -23.48 -9.29
C LEU A 106 -18.52 -23.35 -9.60
N LEU A 107 -19.13 -22.25 -9.20
CA LEU A 107 -20.45 -21.90 -9.72
C LEU A 107 -20.19 -21.05 -10.96
N ASP A 108 -20.29 -21.69 -12.12
CA ASP A 108 -20.24 -21.06 -13.45
C ASP A 108 -21.56 -20.31 -13.73
N GLN A 109 -21.93 -19.42 -12.81
CA GLN A 109 -23.13 -18.61 -12.90
C GLN A 109 -22.76 -17.17 -13.19
N ILE A 110 -23.27 -16.66 -14.31
CA ILE A 110 -22.98 -15.32 -14.82
C ILE A 110 -23.41 -14.19 -13.84
N ASN A 111 -24.32 -14.47 -12.93
CA ASN A 111 -24.88 -13.53 -11.96
C ASN A 111 -24.24 -13.62 -10.56
N VAL A 112 -23.20 -14.43 -10.36
CA VAL A 112 -22.51 -14.57 -9.06
C VAL A 112 -21.07 -14.09 -9.18
N SER A 113 -20.69 -13.07 -8.41
CA SER A 113 -19.32 -12.58 -8.30
C SER A 113 -18.75 -12.84 -6.91
N TYR A 114 -17.48 -13.20 -6.82
CA TYR A 114 -16.81 -13.42 -5.55
C TYR A 114 -15.77 -12.34 -5.28
N LEU A 115 -15.78 -11.78 -4.08
CA LEU A 115 -14.88 -10.71 -3.65
C LEU A 115 -14.11 -11.13 -2.38
N PRO A 116 -12.79 -11.39 -2.48
CA PRO A 116 -11.96 -11.61 -1.30
C PRO A 116 -11.77 -10.30 -0.53
N ILE A 117 -12.21 -10.27 0.73
CA ILE A 117 -12.17 -9.06 1.58
C ILE A 117 -11.00 -9.04 2.56
N ASN A 118 -10.31 -10.16 2.77
CA ASN A 118 -9.16 -10.27 3.67
C ASN A 118 -7.89 -9.62 3.08
N GLU A 119 -7.63 -9.84 1.79
CA GLU A 119 -6.41 -9.36 1.13
C GLU A 119 -6.28 -7.82 1.14
N PRO A 120 -7.33 -7.02 0.84
CA PRO A 120 -7.21 -5.56 0.90
C PRO A 120 -6.92 -5.03 2.31
N LEU A 121 -7.52 -5.64 3.34
CA LEU A 121 -7.29 -5.24 4.73
C LEU A 121 -5.86 -5.59 5.17
N GLN A 122 -5.42 -6.81 4.86
CA GLN A 122 -4.06 -7.26 5.16
C GLN A 122 -3.03 -6.34 4.50
N LYS A 123 -3.18 -6.03 3.20
CA LYS A 123 -2.31 -5.10 2.48
C LYS A 123 -2.29 -3.71 3.10
N LYS A 124 -3.43 -3.20 3.56
CA LYS A 124 -3.50 -1.91 4.28
C LYS A 124 -2.72 -1.95 5.60
N ILE A 125 -2.89 -3.02 6.38
CA ILE A 125 -2.17 -3.20 7.65
C ILE A 125 -0.66 -3.31 7.41
N GLU A 126 -0.23 -4.13 6.44
CA GLU A 126 1.17 -4.26 6.04
C GLU A 126 1.78 -2.92 5.62
N LYS A 127 1.02 -2.12 4.87
CA LYS A 127 1.41 -0.76 4.49
C LYS A 127 1.56 0.17 5.70
N GLU A 128 0.66 0.10 6.67
CA GLU A 128 0.81 0.88 7.91
C GLU A 128 2.06 0.47 8.71
N TRP A 129 2.42 -0.81 8.74
CA TRP A 129 3.66 -1.26 9.36
C TRP A 129 4.91 -0.68 8.67
N LEU A 130 4.91 -0.63 7.33
CA LEU A 130 5.97 0.04 6.56
C LEU A 130 6.07 1.52 6.93
N TYR A 131 4.94 2.24 7.00
CA TYR A 131 4.93 3.65 7.40
C TYR A 131 5.36 3.88 8.85
N ILE A 132 5.07 2.97 9.77
CA ILE A 132 5.59 3.03 11.15
C ILE A 132 7.12 2.90 11.12
N ARG A 133 7.64 1.87 10.44
CA ARG A 133 9.09 1.64 10.31
C ARG A 133 9.80 2.84 9.67
N ASP A 134 9.26 3.39 8.60
CA ASP A 134 9.91 4.47 7.85
C ASP A 134 9.96 5.78 8.65
N ARG A 135 8.96 6.03 9.51
CA ARG A 135 9.01 7.11 10.51
C ARG A 135 10.09 6.87 11.57
N GLU A 136 10.21 5.65 12.08
CA GLU A 136 11.28 5.30 13.03
C GLU A 136 12.67 5.47 12.40
N TRP A 137 12.82 5.03 11.15
CA TRP A 137 14.08 5.14 10.42
C TRP A 137 14.40 6.60 10.07
N THR A 138 13.40 7.41 9.76
CA THR A 138 13.55 8.87 9.65
C THR A 138 14.14 9.47 10.93
N CYS A 139 13.59 9.13 12.09
CA CYS A 139 14.13 9.57 13.39
C CYS A 139 15.57 9.08 13.60
N LYS A 140 15.85 7.82 13.27
CA LYS A 140 17.19 7.23 13.38
C LYS A 140 18.23 7.95 12.52
N ILE A 141 17.91 8.22 11.24
CA ILE A 141 18.81 8.94 10.33
C ILE A 141 19.02 10.38 10.81
N ARG A 142 17.96 11.06 11.25
CA ARG A 142 18.07 12.43 11.78
C ARG A 142 18.95 12.49 13.03
N GLU A 143 18.83 11.53 13.95
CA GLU A 143 19.70 11.48 15.13
C GLU A 143 21.15 11.12 14.73
N LEU A 144 21.35 10.16 13.82
CA LEU A 144 22.67 9.81 13.28
C LEU A 144 23.38 11.04 12.67
N THR A 145 22.63 11.89 11.98
CA THR A 145 23.16 13.04 11.23
C THR A 145 23.13 14.36 12.00
N LYS A 146 22.70 14.35 13.27
CA LYS A 146 22.47 15.55 14.09
C LYS A 146 23.70 16.41 14.30
N ASN A 147 24.85 15.76 14.54
CA ASN A 147 26.12 16.44 14.81
C ASN A 147 27.01 16.60 13.57
N ALA A 148 26.55 16.15 12.40
CA ALA A 148 27.30 16.32 11.15
C ALA A 148 27.25 17.79 10.71
N GLU A 149 28.39 18.42 10.47
CA GLU A 149 28.42 19.80 9.99
C GLU A 149 27.93 19.87 8.54
N ASN A 150 28.42 18.95 7.70
CA ASN A 150 28.04 18.79 6.31
C ASN A 150 27.91 17.31 5.92
N ILE A 151 27.03 17.04 4.95
CA ILE A 151 26.73 15.68 4.48
C ILE A 151 26.78 15.69 2.97
N LEU A 152 27.72 14.96 2.38
CA LEU A 152 27.78 14.80 0.95
C LEU A 152 26.73 13.77 0.51
N ILE A 153 25.84 14.13 -0.43
CA ILE A 153 24.94 13.18 -1.08
C ILE A 153 25.52 12.79 -2.44
N LEU A 154 26.03 11.57 -2.55
CA LEU A 154 26.59 11.00 -3.77
C LEU A 154 25.53 10.23 -4.57
N THR A 155 25.52 10.47 -5.88
CA THR A 155 24.81 9.65 -6.89
C THR A 155 25.84 8.90 -7.73
N HIS A 156 25.42 7.99 -8.62
CA HIS A 156 26.29 7.50 -9.70
C HIS A 156 26.72 8.63 -10.66
N ASP A 157 27.73 8.37 -11.50
CA ASP A 157 28.19 9.32 -12.51
C ASP A 157 27.14 9.47 -13.63
N ASP A 158 26.95 10.69 -14.15
CA ASP A 158 25.87 11.05 -15.09
C ASP A 158 24.47 10.61 -14.60
N PRO A 159 24.03 11.14 -13.44
CA PRO A 159 22.82 10.71 -12.76
C PRO A 159 21.58 10.86 -13.63
N ASP A 160 20.68 9.91 -13.48
CA ASP A 160 19.36 9.94 -14.09
C ASP A 160 18.33 10.70 -13.21
N PRO A 161 17.06 10.83 -13.63
CA PRO A 161 16.03 11.48 -12.83
C PRO A 161 15.81 10.83 -11.46
N ASP A 162 16.01 9.51 -11.33
CA ASP A 162 15.81 8.80 -10.07
C ASP A 162 16.86 9.20 -9.04
N ALA A 163 18.14 9.16 -9.44
CA ALA A 163 19.25 9.57 -8.58
C ALA A 163 19.16 11.07 -8.20
N LEU A 164 18.78 11.94 -9.14
CA LEU A 164 18.58 13.37 -8.88
C LEU A 164 17.44 13.63 -7.90
N ALA A 165 16.27 13.00 -8.12
CA ALA A 165 15.10 13.13 -7.24
C ALA A 165 15.39 12.56 -5.85
N SER A 166 16.07 11.42 -5.78
CA SER A 166 16.51 10.78 -4.53
C SER A 166 17.42 11.68 -3.73
N GLY A 167 18.40 12.33 -4.37
CA GLY A 167 19.27 13.27 -3.68
C GLY A 167 18.52 14.46 -3.08
N VAL A 168 17.53 14.99 -3.81
CA VAL A 168 16.67 16.07 -3.33
C VAL A 168 15.78 15.61 -2.17
N ALA A 169 15.17 14.43 -2.29
CA ALA A 169 14.32 13.84 -1.26
C ALA A 169 15.10 13.57 0.02
N LEU A 170 16.28 12.96 -0.07
CA LEU A 170 17.14 12.71 1.10
C LEU A 170 17.59 14.02 1.75
N ARG A 171 17.98 15.03 0.97
CA ARG A 171 18.32 16.35 1.55
C ARG A 171 17.16 16.95 2.34
N ASN A 172 15.93 16.83 1.82
CA ASN A 172 14.73 17.29 2.51
C ASN A 172 14.45 16.46 3.77
N LEU A 173 14.55 15.13 3.69
CA LEU A 173 14.41 14.22 4.83
C LEU A 173 15.34 14.61 5.98
N LEU A 174 16.59 14.95 5.66
CA LEU A 174 17.63 15.40 6.60
C LEU A 174 17.39 16.83 7.15
N GLY A 175 16.44 17.59 6.60
CA GLY A 175 16.19 18.98 6.98
C GLY A 175 17.34 19.93 6.63
N ARG A 176 18.09 19.64 5.56
CA ARG A 176 19.31 20.38 5.18
C ARG A 176 19.13 21.21 3.92
N ASN A 177 20.00 22.19 3.73
CA ASN A 177 20.05 23.02 2.53
C ASN A 177 21.23 22.64 1.64
N ARG A 178 21.36 23.29 0.47
CA ARG A 178 22.40 22.98 -0.52
C ARG A 178 23.83 23.18 -0.01
N ALA A 179 24.04 24.09 0.96
CA ALA A 179 25.38 24.38 1.49
C ALA A 179 25.85 23.29 2.46
N THR A 180 24.94 22.74 3.26
CA THR A 180 25.26 21.70 4.26
C THR A 180 24.99 20.28 3.75
N ALA A 181 24.28 20.14 2.62
CA ALA A 181 24.05 18.87 1.95
C ALA A 181 24.09 19.00 0.41
N PRO A 182 25.28 19.17 -0.18
CA PRO A 182 25.43 19.20 -1.63
C PRO A 182 25.18 17.82 -2.25
N ILE A 183 24.60 17.81 -3.46
CA ILE A 183 24.35 16.61 -4.27
C ILE A 183 25.38 16.59 -5.40
N GLY A 184 26.01 15.44 -5.66
CA GLY A 184 27.02 15.33 -6.72
C GLY A 184 27.51 13.92 -7.00
N SER A 185 28.41 13.81 -7.98
CA SER A 185 29.23 12.63 -8.29
C SER A 185 30.57 13.09 -8.84
N PHE A 186 31.39 12.19 -9.37
CA PHE A 186 32.62 12.55 -10.06
C PHE A 186 32.40 12.85 -11.55
N GLY A 187 31.22 12.49 -12.08
CA GLY A 187 30.76 12.81 -13.43
C GLY A 187 29.91 14.07 -13.51
N LYS A 188 29.75 14.57 -14.73
CA LYS A 188 28.80 15.64 -15.06
C LYS A 188 27.48 15.04 -15.56
N VAL A 189 26.39 15.76 -15.39
CA VAL A 189 25.11 15.45 -16.05
C VAL A 189 25.21 15.81 -17.52
N THR A 190 24.92 14.86 -18.42
CA THR A 190 25.07 15.05 -19.88
C THR A 190 23.75 14.97 -20.64
N ARG A 191 22.79 14.20 -20.13
CA ARG A 191 21.51 13.98 -20.79
C ARG A 191 20.63 15.24 -20.77
N SER A 192 20.06 15.57 -21.93
CA SER A 192 19.29 16.80 -22.15
C SER A 192 18.06 16.91 -21.24
N GLU A 193 17.36 15.80 -21.04
CA GLU A 193 16.20 15.66 -20.19
C GLU A 193 16.53 15.90 -18.72
N ASN A 194 17.69 15.43 -18.26
CA ASN A 194 18.16 15.61 -16.88
C ASN A 194 18.64 17.04 -16.66
N LEU A 195 19.34 17.63 -17.64
CA LEU A 195 19.72 19.05 -17.62
C LEU A 195 18.48 19.96 -17.57
N ASN A 196 17.46 19.65 -18.38
CA ASN A 196 16.18 20.37 -18.36
C ASN A 196 15.49 20.21 -16.99
N MET A 197 15.40 18.98 -16.46
CA MET A 197 14.85 18.73 -15.13
C MET A 197 15.57 19.55 -14.05
N MET A 198 16.90 19.55 -14.07
CA MET A 198 17.70 20.36 -13.14
C MET A 198 17.43 21.85 -13.29
N GLN A 199 17.30 22.35 -14.52
CA GLN A 199 16.99 23.75 -14.76
C GLN A 199 15.59 24.12 -14.27
N PHE A 200 14.56 23.35 -14.65
CA PHE A 200 13.17 23.65 -14.30
C PHE A 200 12.88 23.50 -12.81
N LEU A 201 13.54 22.55 -12.13
CA LEU A 201 13.35 22.29 -10.70
C LEU A 201 14.44 22.95 -9.83
N ASP A 202 15.33 23.75 -10.42
CA ASP A 202 16.51 24.36 -9.78
C ASP A 202 17.33 23.36 -8.94
N ILE A 203 17.60 22.17 -9.49
CA ILE A 203 18.46 21.17 -8.83
C ILE A 203 19.91 21.55 -9.09
N ARG A 204 20.65 21.86 -8.02
CA ARG A 204 22.10 22.10 -8.08
C ARG A 204 22.84 20.80 -7.86
N TYR A 205 23.72 20.52 -8.82
CA TYR A 205 24.54 19.32 -8.86
C TYR A 205 26.01 19.72 -9.03
N THR A 206 26.88 19.13 -8.23
CA THR A 206 28.29 19.50 -8.16
C THR A 206 29.17 18.34 -8.62
N ILE A 207 30.12 18.63 -9.50
CA ILE A 207 31.19 17.67 -9.84
C ILE A 207 32.16 17.67 -8.67
N MET A 208 32.23 16.54 -7.97
CA MET A 208 33.03 16.35 -6.78
C MET A 208 34.46 15.96 -7.15
N ASN A 209 35.40 16.37 -6.31
CA ASN A 209 36.78 15.93 -6.37
C ASN A 209 36.96 14.74 -5.39
N PRO A 210 37.33 13.54 -5.87
CA PRO A 210 37.49 12.35 -5.01
C PRO A 210 38.44 12.55 -3.83
N GLN A 211 39.45 13.41 -3.97
CA GLN A 211 40.44 13.65 -2.93
C GLN A 211 39.90 14.45 -1.74
N ILE A 212 38.76 15.14 -1.88
CA ILE A 212 38.20 16.01 -0.84
C ILE A 212 36.88 15.51 -0.25
N ILE A 213 36.29 14.43 -0.76
CA ILE A 213 35.01 13.92 -0.21
C ILE A 213 35.11 13.49 1.25
N ASN A 214 36.31 13.09 1.69
CA ASN A 214 36.57 12.72 3.07
C ASN A 214 36.61 13.92 4.04
N ASN A 215 36.55 15.15 3.52
CA ASN A 215 36.38 16.36 4.33
C ASN A 215 34.94 16.57 4.78
N TYR A 216 33.96 15.84 4.21
CA TYR A 216 32.59 15.89 4.68
C TYR A 216 32.43 15.05 5.95
N SER A 217 31.62 15.53 6.90
CA SER A 217 31.37 14.81 8.15
C SER A 217 30.74 13.43 7.89
N MET A 218 29.85 13.36 6.90
CA MET A 218 29.22 12.13 6.45
C MET A 218 29.05 12.08 4.93
N ILE A 219 29.01 10.86 4.39
CA ILE A 219 28.71 10.56 3.00
C ILE A 219 27.44 9.72 2.95
N ALA A 220 26.41 10.23 2.31
CA ALA A 220 25.22 9.49 1.96
C ALA A 220 25.24 9.13 0.48
N MET A 221 24.79 7.94 0.11
CA MET A 221 24.70 7.48 -1.27
C MET A 221 23.24 7.17 -1.61
N VAL A 222 22.81 7.61 -2.79
CA VAL A 222 21.46 7.36 -3.30
C VAL A 222 21.54 6.80 -4.71
N ASP A 223 20.80 5.72 -4.96
CA ASP A 223 20.75 5.03 -6.25
C ASP A 223 22.11 4.49 -6.72
N VAL A 224 23.01 4.29 -5.75
CA VAL A 224 24.35 3.77 -5.98
C VAL A 224 24.92 3.22 -4.68
N GLN A 225 25.76 2.19 -4.81
CA GLN A 225 26.50 1.60 -3.69
C GLN A 225 28.01 1.80 -3.85
N PRO A 226 28.79 1.77 -2.74
CA PRO A 226 30.23 2.07 -2.77
C PRO A 226 31.04 1.36 -3.85
N PRO A 227 30.82 0.06 -4.15
CA PRO A 227 31.61 -0.66 -5.16
C PRO A 227 31.59 -0.05 -6.56
N TYR A 228 30.57 0.74 -6.91
CA TYR A 228 30.51 1.46 -8.19
C TYR A 228 31.74 2.37 -8.41
N PHE A 229 32.26 2.95 -7.33
CA PHE A 229 33.36 3.92 -7.40
C PHE A 229 34.75 3.31 -7.26
N GLY A 230 34.85 2.01 -6.97
CA GLY A 230 36.10 1.38 -6.58
C GLY A 230 36.74 2.11 -5.40
N ASP A 231 38.05 2.33 -5.45
CA ASP A 231 38.80 2.95 -4.35
C ASP A 231 38.55 4.46 -4.19
N ARG A 232 37.77 5.09 -5.07
CA ARG A 232 37.46 6.53 -4.99
C ARG A 232 36.51 6.85 -3.83
N VAL A 233 35.72 5.88 -3.36
CA VAL A 233 34.81 6.03 -2.22
C VAL A 233 35.03 4.86 -1.27
N THR A 234 35.72 5.12 -0.18
CA THR A 234 36.03 4.10 0.84
C THR A 234 35.10 4.15 2.04
N LYS A 235 34.19 5.13 2.10
CA LYS A 235 33.25 5.35 3.20
C LYS A 235 31.87 5.74 2.66
N ALA A 236 30.83 5.12 3.20
CA ALA A 236 29.44 5.51 3.03
C ALA A 236 28.67 5.31 4.33
N ASP A 237 28.20 6.40 4.93
CA ASP A 237 27.51 6.37 6.22
C ASP A 237 26.02 5.99 6.05
N ILE A 238 25.37 6.47 4.99
CA ILE A 238 23.95 6.28 4.70
C ILE A 238 23.81 5.79 3.26
N ILE A 239 23.02 4.75 3.01
CA ILE A 239 22.77 4.23 1.66
C ILE A 239 21.27 4.02 1.44
N PHE A 240 20.76 4.54 0.33
CA PHE A 240 19.44 4.21 -0.22
C PHE A 240 19.62 3.68 -1.63
N ASP A 241 19.10 2.49 -1.89
CA ASP A 241 19.20 1.89 -3.22
C ASP A 241 18.05 0.91 -3.47
N HIS A 242 17.73 0.67 -4.73
CA HIS A 242 16.78 -0.37 -5.15
C HIS A 242 17.44 -1.51 -5.94
N HIS A 243 18.74 -1.41 -6.23
CA HIS A 243 19.50 -2.47 -6.86
C HIS A 243 19.86 -3.61 -5.87
N PRO A 244 20.18 -4.82 -6.36
CA PRO A 244 20.70 -5.89 -5.52
C PRO A 244 21.89 -5.44 -4.68
N GLN A 245 21.93 -5.89 -3.42
CA GLN A 245 22.99 -5.51 -2.50
C GLN A 245 24.35 -6.02 -3.00
N SER A 246 25.32 -5.11 -3.09
CA SER A 246 26.72 -5.39 -3.38
C SER A 246 27.47 -5.83 -2.12
N ALA A 247 28.56 -6.57 -2.29
CA ALA A 247 29.41 -6.99 -1.19
C ALA A 247 30.48 -5.94 -0.83
N ASN A 248 31.12 -6.11 0.33
CA ASN A 248 32.37 -5.44 0.72
C ASN A 248 32.29 -3.93 1.02
N TYR A 249 31.27 -3.50 1.76
CA TYR A 249 31.25 -2.18 2.38
C TYR A 249 30.46 -2.21 3.69
N GLU A 250 30.75 -1.26 4.57
CA GLU A 250 30.01 -1.01 5.80
C GLU A 250 29.29 0.34 5.72
N SER A 251 28.15 0.45 6.41
CA SER A 251 27.36 1.68 6.49
C SER A 251 26.65 1.76 7.83
N SER A 252 26.57 2.95 8.42
CA SER A 252 25.82 3.19 9.67
C SER A 252 24.30 3.04 9.48
N PHE A 253 23.82 3.31 8.27
CA PHE A 253 22.44 3.10 7.87
C PHE A 253 22.38 2.66 6.40
N LYS A 254 21.54 1.65 6.10
CA LYS A 254 21.20 1.30 4.73
C LYS A 254 19.74 0.86 4.64
N ASP A 255 19.06 1.34 3.60
CA ASP A 255 17.75 0.84 3.16
C ASP A 255 17.89 0.43 1.69
N ILE A 256 17.84 -0.88 1.43
CA ILE A 256 17.97 -1.45 0.10
C ILE A 256 16.73 -2.29 -0.18
N ARG A 257 15.88 -1.85 -1.10
CA ARG A 257 14.58 -2.48 -1.40
C ARG A 257 14.50 -2.90 -2.86
N VAL A 258 14.89 -4.15 -3.13
CA VAL A 258 14.96 -4.71 -4.49
C VAL A 258 13.60 -4.88 -5.18
N GLU A 259 12.53 -4.86 -4.40
CA GLU A 259 11.15 -4.91 -4.87
C GLU A 259 10.64 -3.55 -5.36
N TYR A 260 11.38 -2.46 -5.14
CA TYR A 260 11.03 -1.12 -5.60
C TYR A 260 11.61 -0.86 -7.00
N GLY A 261 10.83 -0.16 -7.83
CA GLY A 261 11.25 0.18 -9.18
C GLY A 261 12.23 1.35 -9.27
N ALA A 262 12.42 2.11 -8.19
CA ALA A 262 13.24 3.32 -8.15
C ALA A 262 13.58 3.72 -6.70
N THR A 263 14.78 4.26 -6.48
CA THR A 263 15.25 4.77 -5.18
C THR A 263 14.40 5.97 -4.70
N SER A 264 13.91 6.81 -5.62
CA SER A 264 13.04 7.94 -5.30
C SER A 264 11.66 7.50 -4.81
N THR A 265 11.19 6.32 -5.22
CA THR A 265 9.94 5.74 -4.70
C THR A 265 10.14 5.31 -3.25
N ILE A 266 11.30 4.73 -2.91
CA ILE A 266 11.67 4.40 -1.52
C ILE A 266 11.68 5.69 -0.68
N LEU A 267 12.45 6.69 -1.10
CA LEU A 267 12.59 7.94 -0.33
C LEU A 267 11.29 8.74 -0.23
N SER A 268 10.36 8.59 -1.16
CA SER A 268 9.03 9.22 -1.05
C SER A 268 8.21 8.67 0.12
N GLU A 269 8.46 7.45 0.59
CA GLU A 269 7.78 6.90 1.77
C GLU A 269 8.30 7.48 3.09
N TYR A 270 9.44 8.17 3.06
CA TYR A 270 10.04 8.83 4.22
C TYR A 270 9.63 10.29 4.42
N LEU A 271 9.04 10.91 3.39
CA LEU A 271 8.67 12.33 3.38
C LEU A 271 7.27 12.54 3.95
#